data_AF-D9R6X5-F1
#
_entry.id   AF-D9R6X5-F1
#
_cell.length_a   1.000
_cell.length_b   1.000
_cell.length_c   1.000
_cell.angle_alpha   90.00
_cell.angle_beta   90.00
_cell.angle_gamma   90.00
#
_symmetry.space_group_name_H-M   'P 1'
#
loop_
_entity.id
_entity.type
_entity.pdbx_description
1 polymer ?
#
loop_
_entity_poly.entity_id
_entity_poly.type
_entity_poly.pdbx_seq_one_letter_code
_entity_poly.pdbx_strand_id
1 'polypeptide(L)'
;MSSKTKIVVLRMKEIIYTAIFVGLGILLITLFLVMFRPKKDILPTSGDPVRYVPGVYSSVITLNSQDINVEVSVDSKKITSVTLVPLSEAVTTMYPLMQPAMDNLSQQIIKNQSTKNISYSTETRYTSGVLLKAVDQAITKAQITE
;
A
#
# COMPACT_ATOMS: atom_id res chain seq x y z
N MET A 1 -26.83 -55.47 -34.15
CA MET A 1 -26.47 -54.07 -33.84
C MET A 1 -24.96 -53.93 -33.97
N SER A 2 -24.46 -53.19 -34.97
CA SER A 2 -23.05 -53.20 -35.37
C SER A 2 -22.22 -52.23 -34.52
N SER A 3 -21.27 -52.75 -33.74
CA SER A 3 -20.34 -51.94 -32.94
C SER A 3 -19.17 -51.49 -33.80
N LYS A 4 -19.15 -50.21 -34.14
CA LYS A 4 -18.15 -49.57 -34.99
C LYS A 4 -17.01 -49.06 -34.10
N THR A 5 -16.02 -49.90 -33.79
CA THR A 5 -14.84 -49.46 -33.02
C THR A 5 -14.00 -48.50 -33.87
N LYS A 6 -14.03 -47.21 -33.54
CA LYS A 6 -13.15 -46.20 -34.15
C LYS A 6 -11.74 -46.34 -33.55
N ILE A 7 -10.83 -46.91 -34.33
CA ILE A 7 -9.40 -46.95 -33.98
C ILE A 7 -8.81 -45.58 -34.28
N VAL A 8 -8.48 -44.82 -33.24
CA VAL A 8 -7.89 -43.48 -33.35
C VAL A 8 -6.37 -43.62 -33.30
N VAL A 9 -5.70 -43.40 -34.44
CA VAL A 9 -4.24 -43.41 -34.54
C VAL A 9 -3.72 -42.02 -34.17
N LEU A 10 -3.44 -41.84 -32.88
CA LEU A 10 -2.94 -40.59 -32.30
C LEU A 10 -1.41 -40.53 -32.39
N ARG A 11 -0.87 -39.44 -32.93
CA ARG A 11 0.58 -39.20 -32.99
C ARG A 11 1.08 -38.86 -31.59
N MET A 12 1.42 -39.89 -30.83
CA MET A 12 1.82 -39.84 -29.41
C MET A 12 2.82 -38.71 -29.10
N LYS A 13 3.79 -38.48 -30.01
CA LYS A 13 4.78 -37.40 -29.88
C LYS A 13 4.18 -35.99 -29.79
N GLU A 14 3.14 -35.68 -30.55
CA GLU A 14 2.55 -34.32 -30.62
C GLU A 14 1.65 -34.04 -29.40
N ILE A 15 1.05 -35.08 -28.82
CA ILE A 15 0.21 -34.98 -27.62
C ILE A 15 1.05 -34.67 -26.39
N ILE A 16 2.25 -35.25 -26.30
CA ILE A 16 3.18 -35.01 -25.18
C ILE A 16 3.59 -33.54 -25.14
N TYR A 17 3.98 -32.95 -26.27
CA TYR A 17 4.33 -31.52 -26.31
C TYR A 17 3.13 -30.62 -26.00
N THR A 18 1.93 -30.97 -26.48
CA THR A 18 0.70 -30.22 -26.20
C THR A 18 0.35 -30.25 -24.71
N ALA A 19 0.47 -31.42 -24.07
CA ALA A 19 0.22 -31.57 -22.64
C ALA A 19 1.22 -30.76 -21.80
N ILE A 20 2.51 -30.79 -22.15
CA ILE A 20 3.55 -30.00 -21.48
C ILE A 20 3.27 -28.50 -21.64
N PHE A 21 2.96 -28.05 -22.85
CA PHE A 21 2.70 -26.65 -23.14
C PHE A 21 1.46 -26.12 -22.40
N VAL A 22 0.39 -26.91 -22.32
CA VAL A 22 -0.81 -26.56 -21.53
C VAL A 22 -0.50 -26.49 -20.05
N GLY A 23 0.27 -27.45 -19.49
CA GLY A 23 0.69 -27.41 -18.09
C GLY A 23 1.52 -26.17 -17.77
N LEU A 24 2.47 -25.83 -18.64
CA LEU A 24 3.33 -24.64 -18.50
C LEU A 24 2.52 -23.35 -18.65
N GLY A 25 1.51 -23.32 -19.53
CA GLY A 25 0.59 -22.21 -19.67
C GLY A 25 -0.25 -21.97 -18.41
N ILE A 26 -0.82 -23.04 -17.83
CA ILE A 26 -1.59 -22.95 -16.58
C ILE A 26 -0.68 -22.51 -15.41
N LEU A 27 0.55 -23.02 -15.34
CA LEU A 27 1.55 -22.60 -14.36
C LEU A 27 1.83 -21.09 -14.48
N LEU A 28 2.07 -20.59 -15.69
CA LEU A 28 2.31 -19.17 -15.94
C LEU A 28 1.10 -18.30 -15.59
N ILE A 29 -0.11 -18.71 -15.97
CA ILE A 29 -1.35 -17.99 -15.62
C ILE A 29 -1.51 -17.94 -14.09
N THR A 30 -1.24 -19.04 -13.39
CA THR A 30 -1.31 -19.10 -11.92
C THR A 30 -0.29 -18.15 -11.29
N LEU A 31 0.94 -18.10 -11.82
CA LEU A 31 1.98 -17.20 -11.35
C LEU A 31 1.62 -15.73 -11.59
N PHE A 32 1.06 -15.41 -12.76
CA PHE A 32 0.53 -14.08 -13.06
C PHE A 32 -0.60 -13.72 -12.09
N LEU A 33 -1.55 -14.61 -11.84
CA LEU A 33 -2.64 -14.36 -10.90
C LEU A 33 -2.12 -14.15 -9.46
N VAL A 34 -1.05 -14.84 -9.05
CA VAL A 34 -0.37 -14.60 -7.77
C VAL A 34 0.33 -13.25 -7.74
N MET A 35 0.98 -12.83 -8.82
CA MET A 35 1.71 -11.55 -8.89
C MET A 35 0.79 -10.33 -9.05
N PHE A 36 -0.34 -10.48 -9.74
CA PHE A 36 -1.36 -9.44 -9.95
C PHE A 36 -2.44 -9.42 -8.86
N ARG A 37 -2.43 -10.38 -7.93
CA ARG A 37 -3.18 -10.22 -6.69
C ARG A 37 -2.56 -9.05 -5.93
N PRO A 38 -3.32 -7.98 -5.62
CA PRO A 38 -2.84 -7.03 -4.63
C PRO A 38 -2.48 -7.84 -3.40
N LYS A 39 -1.27 -7.65 -2.87
CA LYS A 39 -0.85 -8.23 -1.60
C LYS A 39 -1.89 -7.81 -0.55
N LYS A 40 -2.92 -8.64 -0.37
CA LYS A 40 -3.79 -8.54 0.78
C LYS A 40 -3.01 -9.26 1.85
N ASP A 41 -2.09 -8.51 2.46
CA ASP A 41 -1.57 -8.88 3.75
C ASP A 41 -2.80 -9.18 4.60
N ILE A 42 -2.85 -10.39 5.11
CA ILE A 42 -3.86 -10.86 6.05
C ILE A 42 -3.65 -10.00 7.28
N LEU A 43 -4.23 -8.81 7.28
CA LEU A 43 -4.46 -8.05 8.50
C LEU A 43 -5.43 -8.92 9.29
N PRO A 44 -5.09 -9.33 10.52
CA PRO A 44 -6.04 -9.98 11.39
C PRO A 44 -7.20 -8.98 11.56
N THR A 45 -8.36 -9.31 11.00
CA THR A 45 -9.63 -8.76 11.49
C THR A 45 -9.86 -9.40 12.85
N SER A 46 -9.12 -8.93 13.83
CA SER A 46 -9.20 -9.26 15.26
C SER A 46 -8.45 -8.15 15.99
N GLY A 47 -9.12 -7.03 16.13
CA GLY A 47 -8.68 -5.89 16.90
C GLY A 47 -9.89 -4.99 17.01
N ASP A 48 -10.24 -4.60 18.22
CA ASP A 48 -11.28 -3.61 18.48
C ASP A 48 -11.22 -2.47 17.46
N PRO A 49 -12.37 -1.88 17.07
CA PRO A 49 -12.36 -0.72 16.20
C PRO A 49 -11.47 0.33 16.87
N VAL A 50 -10.31 0.62 16.27
CA VAL A 50 -9.37 1.63 16.77
C VAL A 50 -10.16 2.90 16.96
N ARG A 51 -10.34 3.30 18.22
CA ARG A 51 -11.10 4.48 18.57
C ARG A 51 -10.13 5.65 18.62
N TYR A 52 -10.41 6.66 17.82
CA TYR A 52 -9.70 7.91 17.85
C TYR A 52 -10.51 8.94 18.63
N VAL A 53 -9.83 9.87 19.29
CA VAL A 53 -10.45 11.11 19.74
C VAL A 53 -10.55 12.03 18.51
N PRO A 54 -11.76 12.47 18.09
CA PRO A 54 -11.89 13.34 16.93
C PRO A 54 -11.13 14.65 17.12
N GLY A 55 -10.34 15.05 16.12
CA GLY A 55 -9.51 16.25 16.21
C GLY A 55 -8.42 16.31 15.15
N VAL A 56 -7.61 17.37 15.24
CA VAL A 56 -6.42 17.57 14.42
C VAL A 56 -5.20 17.37 15.30
N TYR A 57 -4.33 16.45 14.88
CA TYR A 57 -3.11 16.08 15.59
C TYR A 57 -1.92 16.46 14.75
N SER A 58 -0.95 17.13 15.37
CA SER A 58 0.26 17.57 14.68
C SER A 58 1.52 16.90 15.24
N SER A 59 2.46 16.66 14.34
CA SER A 59 3.82 16.19 14.64
C SER A 59 4.84 17.04 13.90
N VAL A 60 5.98 17.30 14.52
CA VAL A 60 7.02 18.15 13.96
C VAL A 60 8.13 17.30 13.36
N ILE A 61 8.59 17.70 12.17
CA ILE A 61 9.79 17.18 11.53
C ILE A 61 10.79 18.32 11.43
N THR A 62 11.98 18.15 11.99
CA THR A 62 13.05 19.15 11.92
C THR A 62 14.06 18.77 10.82
N LEU A 63 14.20 19.62 9.80
CA LEU A 63 15.19 19.51 8.73
C LEU A 63 16.08 20.74 8.72
N ASN A 64 17.39 20.57 8.90
CA ASN A 64 18.38 21.65 8.83
C ASN A 64 18.01 22.91 9.64
N SER A 65 17.48 22.73 10.85
CA SER A 65 16.98 23.80 11.76
C SER A 65 15.67 24.47 11.32
N GLN A 66 14.94 23.87 10.39
CA GLN A 66 13.60 24.28 9.99
C GLN A 66 12.60 23.21 10.39
N ASP A 67 11.57 23.63 11.09
CA ASP A 67 10.49 22.75 11.52
C ASP A 67 9.41 22.69 10.44
N ILE A 68 8.81 21.51 10.30
CA ILE A 68 7.73 21.25 9.36
C ILE A 68 6.66 20.47 10.10
N ASN A 69 5.43 20.96 10.08
CA ASN A 69 4.33 20.29 10.74
C ASN A 69 3.69 19.27 9.80
N VAL A 70 3.36 18.11 10.33
CA VAL A 70 2.48 17.13 9.69
C VAL A 70 1.21 17.07 10.50
N GLU A 71 0.10 17.42 9.88
CA GLU A 71 -1.22 17.43 10.49
C GLU A 71 -2.04 16.24 10.01
N VAL A 72 -2.62 15.53 10.96
CA VAL A 72 -3.51 14.39 10.74
C VAL A 72 -4.86 14.73 11.36
N SER A 73 -5.88 14.79 10.52
CA SER A 73 -7.27 14.94 10.96
C SER A 73 -7.91 13.56 11.09
N VAL A 74 -8.60 13.33 12.20
CA VAL A 74 -9.28 12.08 12.47
C VAL A 74 -10.72 12.32 12.93
N ASP A 75 -11.57 11.38 12.57
CA ASP A 75 -12.88 11.14 13.16
C ASP A 75 -12.76 9.95 14.11
N SER A 76 -13.77 9.72 14.93
CA SER A 76 -13.91 8.65 15.93
C SER A 76 -13.45 7.26 15.49
N LYS A 77 -13.49 6.96 14.19
CA LYS A 77 -13.16 5.65 13.62
C LYS A 77 -12.21 5.68 12.42
N LYS A 78 -11.88 6.86 11.89
CA LYS A 78 -11.16 6.97 10.61
C LYS A 78 -10.28 8.21 10.52
N ILE A 79 -9.19 8.08 9.78
CA ILE A 79 -8.34 9.18 9.33
C ILE A 79 -9.05 9.88 8.16
N THR A 80 -9.23 11.19 8.26
CA THR A 80 -9.95 12.01 7.27
C THR A 80 -9.01 12.82 6.39
N SER A 81 -7.89 13.29 6.92
CA SER A 81 -6.90 14.03 6.16
C SER A 81 -5.50 13.85 6.74
N VAL A 82 -4.50 13.90 5.87
CA VAL A 82 -3.08 13.99 6.23
C VAL A 82 -2.47 15.08 5.36
N THR A 83 -1.85 16.09 5.98
CA THR A 83 -1.33 17.27 5.27
C THR A 83 0.01 17.70 5.84
N LEU A 84 0.91 18.13 4.97
CA LEU A 84 2.16 18.79 5.34
C LEU A 84 1.89 20.30 5.42
N VAL A 85 2.23 20.92 6.55
CA VAL A 85 2.11 22.36 6.77
C VAL A 85 3.53 22.91 6.99
N PRO A 86 4.13 23.51 5.95
CA PRO A 86 5.43 24.17 6.08
C PRO A 86 5.33 25.36 7.05
N LEU A 87 6.29 25.49 7.96
CA LEU A 87 6.35 26.64 8.87
C LEU A 87 7.00 27.88 8.23
N SER A 88 7.52 27.77 7.00
CA SER A 88 8.07 28.91 6.25
C SER A 88 8.11 28.63 4.75
N GLU A 89 8.10 29.69 3.94
CA GLU A 89 8.15 29.59 2.48
C GLU A 89 9.46 28.97 1.95
N ALA A 90 10.56 29.18 2.68
CA ALA A 90 11.87 28.63 2.33
C ALA A 90 11.89 27.10 2.36
N VAL A 91 11.10 26.45 3.23
CA VAL A 91 10.98 24.99 3.25
C VAL A 91 10.39 24.48 1.94
N THR A 92 9.36 25.17 1.42
CA THR A 92 8.69 24.79 0.17
C THR A 92 9.63 24.86 -1.03
N THR A 93 10.55 25.83 -1.04
CA THR A 93 11.52 26.00 -2.14
C THR A 93 12.76 25.11 -1.99
N MET A 94 13.23 24.88 -0.75
CA MET A 94 14.41 24.05 -0.48
C MET A 94 14.11 22.55 -0.47
N TYR A 95 12.87 22.16 -0.12
CA TYR A 95 12.43 20.77 -0.05
C TYR A 95 11.19 20.49 -0.92
N PRO A 96 11.25 20.78 -2.24
CA PRO A 96 10.07 20.72 -3.12
C PRO A 96 9.48 19.33 -3.28
N LEU A 97 10.26 18.28 -2.98
CA LEU A 97 9.83 16.89 -3.08
C LEU A 97 8.99 16.40 -1.89
N MET A 98 8.93 17.16 -0.79
CA MET A 98 8.19 16.73 0.39
C MET A 98 6.67 16.81 0.18
N GLN A 99 6.19 17.88 -0.44
CA GLN A 99 4.76 18.05 -0.73
C GLN A 99 4.21 16.93 -1.63
N PRO A 100 4.78 16.66 -2.84
CA PRO A 100 4.28 15.58 -3.69
C PRO A 100 4.43 14.19 -3.06
N ALA A 101 5.46 13.98 -2.24
CA ALA A 101 5.59 12.74 -1.46
C ALA A 101 4.45 12.62 -0.43
N MET A 102 4.16 13.69 0.32
CA MET A 102 3.05 13.69 1.28
C MET A 102 1.71 13.45 0.60
N ASP A 103 1.44 14.10 -0.53
CA ASP A 103 0.16 13.94 -1.23
C ASP A 103 -0.05 12.47 -1.66
N ASN A 104 1.01 11.82 -2.14
CA ASN A 104 0.98 10.41 -2.53
C ASN A 104 0.75 9.47 -1.33
N LEU A 105 1.41 9.75 -0.20
CA LEU A 105 1.25 8.99 1.04
C LEU A 105 -0.15 9.20 1.63
N SER A 106 -0.64 10.44 1.66
CA SER A 106 -1.93 10.84 2.21
C SER A 106 -3.09 10.08 1.55
N GLN A 107 -3.09 10.00 0.22
CA GLN A 107 -4.08 9.21 -0.53
C GLN A 107 -4.09 7.73 -0.11
N GLN A 108 -2.90 7.14 0.08
CA GLN A 108 -2.77 5.74 0.50
C GLN A 108 -3.19 5.54 1.96
N ILE A 109 -2.81 6.45 2.86
CA ILE A 109 -3.16 6.38 4.29
C ILE A 109 -4.68 6.50 4.47
N ILE A 110 -5.32 7.45 3.78
CA ILE A 110 -6.79 7.63 3.87
C ILE A 110 -7.51 6.40 3.28
N LYS A 111 -6.99 5.83 2.19
CA LYS A 111 -7.60 4.64 1.57
C LYS A 111 -7.44 3.38 2.44
N ASN A 112 -6.24 3.16 2.98
CA ASN A 112 -5.90 1.96 3.72
C ASN A 112 -6.18 2.06 5.22
N GLN A 113 -6.47 3.27 5.72
CA GLN A 113 -6.64 3.59 7.13
C GLN A 113 -5.48 3.11 8.00
N SER A 114 -4.27 3.17 7.44
CA SER A 114 -3.06 2.62 8.04
C SER A 114 -1.80 3.27 7.45
N THR A 115 -0.76 3.39 8.26
CA THR A 115 0.60 3.78 7.86
C THR A 115 1.43 2.59 7.36
N LYS A 116 0.87 1.37 7.40
CA LYS A 116 1.54 0.13 6.98
C LYS A 116 1.18 -0.23 5.53
N ASN A 117 2.07 -0.98 4.88
CA ASN A 117 1.91 -1.45 3.50
C ASN A 117 1.67 -0.31 2.50
N ILE A 118 2.47 0.77 2.62
CA ILE A 118 2.42 1.93 1.75
C ILE A 118 3.53 1.83 0.70
N SER A 119 3.19 2.16 -0.55
CA SER A 119 4.10 2.12 -1.68
C SER A 119 4.72 3.49 -1.93
N TYR A 120 6.04 3.54 -2.06
CA TYR A 120 6.79 4.74 -2.43
C TYR A 120 8.05 4.34 -3.22
N SER A 121 8.56 5.27 -4.04
CA SER A 121 9.74 5.01 -4.88
C SER A 121 11.01 4.91 -4.04
N THR A 122 12.03 4.22 -4.58
CA THR A 122 13.35 4.15 -3.92
C THR A 122 13.98 5.54 -3.76
N GLU A 123 13.76 6.44 -4.71
CA GLU A 123 14.27 7.82 -4.70
C GLU A 123 13.67 8.65 -3.56
N THR A 124 12.41 8.40 -3.20
CA THR A 124 11.71 9.11 -2.12
C THR A 124 11.73 8.34 -0.80
N ARG A 125 12.49 7.24 -0.70
CA ARG A 125 12.49 6.34 0.46
C ARG A 125 12.75 7.07 1.77
N TYR A 126 13.77 7.93 1.81
CA TYR A 126 14.15 8.64 3.03
C TYR A 126 13.07 9.65 3.43
N THR A 127 12.65 10.50 2.49
CA THR A 127 11.58 11.48 2.70
C THR A 127 10.28 10.80 3.15
N SER A 128 9.87 9.75 2.44
CA SER A 128 8.65 9.01 2.76
C SER A 128 8.73 8.34 4.13
N GLY A 129 9.88 7.79 4.51
CA GLY A 129 10.08 7.21 5.83
C GLY A 129 9.96 8.24 6.96
N VAL A 130 10.52 9.44 6.77
CA VAL A 130 10.42 10.54 7.74
C VAL A 130 8.97 11.03 7.85
N LEU A 131 8.28 11.23 6.72
CA LEU A 131 6.88 11.64 6.69
C LEU A 131 5.98 10.59 7.35
N LEU A 132 6.15 9.30 7.02
CA LEU A 132 5.36 8.22 7.62
C LEU A 132 5.54 8.14 9.12
N LYS A 133 6.78 8.31 9.61
CA LYS A 133 7.05 8.34 11.05
C LYS A 133 6.32 9.49 11.75
N ALA A 134 6.31 10.67 11.14
CA ALA A 134 5.60 11.83 11.67
C ALA A 134 4.08 11.58 11.72
N VAL A 135 3.51 11.09 10.62
CA VAL A 135 2.09 10.69 10.55
C VAL A 135 1.76 9.66 11.64
N ASP A 136 2.59 8.64 11.80
CA ASP A 136 2.39 7.58 12.81
C ASP A 136 2.39 8.15 14.24
N GLN A 137 3.30 9.09 14.52
CA GLN A 137 3.31 9.82 15.79
C GLN A 137 2.04 10.66 15.99
N ALA A 138 1.55 11.35 14.96
CA ALA A 138 0.32 12.13 15.05
C ALA A 138 -0.90 11.22 15.26
N ILE A 139 -0.99 10.08 14.57
CA ILE A 139 -2.05 9.07 14.76
C ILE A 139 -1.99 8.47 16.17
N THR A 140 -0.80 8.17 16.69
CA THR A 140 -0.64 7.62 18.04
C THR A 140 -1.20 8.57 19.09
N LYS A 141 -1.00 9.89 18.95
CA LYS A 141 -1.60 10.90 19.84
C LYS A 141 -3.13 10.94 19.76
N ALA A 142 -3.70 10.52 18.64
CA ALA A 142 -5.14 10.47 18.42
C ALA A 142 -5.80 9.19 18.97
N GLN A 143 -5.04 8.12 19.14
CA GLN A 143 -5.54 6.84 19.64
C GLN A 143 -5.90 6.95 21.12
N ILE A 144 -7.09 6.44 21.46
CA ILE A 144 -7.46 6.24 22.87
C ILE A 144 -6.61 5.07 23.38
N THR A 145 -5.62 5.37 24.23
CA THR A 145 -4.91 4.33 24.99
C THR A 145 -5.82 3.95 26.15
N GLU A 146 -6.29 2.70 26.17
CA GLU A 146 -7.03 2.15 27.31
C GLU A 146 -6.11 1.91 28.52
#